data_AF-A0A7C5Y5I4-F1
#
_entry.id   AF-A0A7C5Y5I4-F1
#
_cell.length_a   1.000
_cell.length_b   1.000
_cell.length_c   1.000
_cell.angle_alpha   90.00
_cell.angle_beta   90.00
_cell.angle_gamma   90.00
#
_symmetry.space_group_name_H-M   'P 1'
#
loop_
_entity.id
_entity.type
_entity.pdbx_description
1 polymer ?
#
loop_
_entity_poly.entity_id
_entity_poly.type
_entity_poly.pdbx_seq_one_letter_code
_entity_poly.pdbx_strand_id
1 'polypeptide(L)'
;MDEVREKIQKGWIHSKMWFDVLAITKEAAEESLKNHIEKIKKIENCVVVREDFKEAIEVEKPLPNVEKAYSKAAEIEVLTKDIETLMTITIFFAPSAVEVIEPEALKVGAATIQTIMNTVADLLHRFASQGVGGVVIAKS
;
A
#
# COMPACT_ATOMS: atom_id res chain seq x y z
N MET A 1 -5.86 -16.30 16.27
CA MET A 1 -5.16 -17.24 15.38
C MET A 1 -6.15 -18.03 14.52
N ASP A 2 -7.29 -18.45 15.09
CA ASP A 2 -8.28 -19.27 14.37
C ASP A 2 -8.98 -18.53 13.22
N GLU A 3 -9.35 -17.25 13.41
CA GLU A 3 -10.04 -16.46 12.37
C GLU A 3 -9.17 -16.17 11.14
N VAL A 4 -7.86 -15.92 11.35
CA VAL A 4 -6.90 -15.68 10.26
C VAL A 4 -6.78 -16.93 9.40
N ARG A 5 -6.53 -18.08 10.02
CA ARG A 5 -6.45 -19.37 9.31
C ARG A 5 -7.74 -19.71 8.60
N GLU A 6 -8.90 -19.47 9.22
CA GLU A 6 -10.20 -19.72 8.60
C GLU A 6 -10.39 -18.88 7.34
N LYS A 7 -10.03 -17.60 7.36
CA LYS A 7 -10.10 -16.73 6.18
C LYS A 7 -9.16 -17.19 5.07
N ILE A 8 -7.93 -17.57 5.40
CA ILE A 8 -6.98 -18.08 4.41
C ILE A 8 -7.49 -19.38 3.77
N GLN A 9 -8.05 -20.31 4.55
CA GLN A 9 -8.71 -21.51 4.03
C GLN A 9 -9.90 -21.20 3.10
N LYS A 10 -10.57 -20.05 3.31
CA LYS A 10 -11.62 -19.53 2.43
C LYS A 10 -11.08 -18.78 1.20
N GLY A 11 -9.78 -18.80 0.97
CA GLY A 11 -9.12 -18.20 -0.20
C GLY A 11 -8.74 -16.73 -0.04
N TRP A 12 -8.75 -16.19 1.19
CA TRP A 12 -8.24 -14.84 1.43
C TRP A 12 -6.72 -14.83 1.32
N ILE A 13 -6.18 -13.68 0.91
CA ILE A 13 -4.76 -13.42 0.76
C ILE A 13 -4.25 -12.75 2.03
N HIS A 14 -3.32 -13.40 2.72
CA HIS A 14 -2.57 -12.82 3.83
C HIS A 14 -1.32 -12.17 3.28
N SER A 15 -1.18 -10.88 3.56
CA SER A 15 -0.03 -10.10 3.14
C SER A 15 0.46 -9.19 4.25
N LYS A 16 1.70 -8.77 4.10
CA LYS A 16 2.39 -7.85 4.97
C LYS A 16 2.78 -6.61 4.17
N MET A 17 2.62 -5.45 4.78
CA MET A 17 2.85 -4.17 4.12
C MET A 17 3.65 -3.24 5.03
N TRP A 18 4.56 -2.49 4.42
CA TRP A 18 5.34 -1.46 5.09
C TRP A 18 4.92 -0.10 4.59
N PHE A 19 4.77 0.83 5.53
CA PHE A 19 4.44 2.21 5.26
C PHE A 19 5.41 3.10 6.02
N ASP A 20 5.79 4.20 5.39
CA ASP A 20 6.60 5.22 6.01
C ASP A 20 6.13 6.59 5.56
N VAL A 21 6.25 7.56 6.46
CA VAL A 21 5.91 8.96 6.19
C VAL A 21 6.99 9.85 6.75
N LEU A 22 7.20 10.97 6.06
CA LEU A 22 8.08 12.04 6.49
C LEU A 22 7.23 13.30 6.70
N ALA A 23 7.35 13.95 7.86
CA ALA A 23 6.66 15.20 8.15
C ALA A 23 7.52 16.17 8.97
N ILE A 24 7.22 17.47 8.90
CA ILE A 24 8.00 18.51 9.59
C ILE A 24 7.93 18.38 11.11
N THR A 25 6.78 17.96 11.66
CA THR A 25 6.60 17.72 13.08
C THR A 25 6.38 16.25 13.37
N LYS A 26 6.75 15.82 14.58
CA LYS A 26 6.58 14.44 15.04
C LYS A 26 5.11 14.05 15.07
N GLU A 27 4.27 14.94 15.57
CA GLU A 27 2.82 14.74 15.69
C GLU A 27 2.19 14.55 14.32
N ALA A 28 2.60 15.34 13.32
CA ALA A 28 2.10 15.18 11.95
C ALA A 28 2.49 13.84 11.34
N ALA A 29 3.71 13.35 11.58
CA ALA A 29 4.13 12.03 11.12
C ALA A 29 3.31 10.91 11.79
N GLU A 30 3.11 10.99 13.10
CA GLU A 30 2.36 10.00 13.88
C GLU A 30 0.87 9.97 13.50
N GLU A 31 0.22 11.13 13.44
CA GLU A 31 -1.19 11.23 13.08
C GLU A 31 -1.44 10.85 11.62
N SER A 32 -0.57 11.27 10.70
CA SER A 32 -0.73 10.96 9.27
C SER A 32 -0.69 9.45 9.05
N LEU A 33 0.32 8.75 9.59
CA LEU A 33 0.45 7.31 9.41
C LEU A 33 -0.67 6.54 10.10
N LYS A 34 -1.08 6.96 11.31
CA LYS A 34 -2.23 6.36 12.00
C LYS A 34 -3.51 6.51 11.19
N ASN A 35 -3.82 7.73 10.74
CA ASN A 35 -5.00 8.00 9.92
C ASN A 35 -4.98 7.24 8.59
N HIS A 36 -3.80 7.04 8.01
CA HIS A 36 -3.60 6.24 6.80
C HIS A 36 -4.01 4.79 7.02
N ILE A 37 -3.52 4.15 8.08
CA ILE A 37 -3.86 2.76 8.43
C ILE A 37 -5.34 2.64 8.86
N GLU A 38 -5.90 3.62 9.58
CA GLU A 38 -7.32 3.64 9.95
C GLU A 38 -8.26 3.70 8.73
N LYS A 39 -7.82 4.30 7.63
CA LYS A 39 -8.59 4.26 6.36
C LYS A 39 -8.53 2.88 5.72
N ILE A 40 -7.40 2.17 5.79
CA ILE A 40 -7.26 0.80 5.29
C ILE A 40 -8.24 -0.14 6.02
N LYS A 41 -8.38 0.01 7.34
CA LYS A 41 -9.33 -0.77 8.15
C LYS A 41 -10.80 -0.63 7.72
N LYS A 42 -11.14 0.44 7.00
CA LYS A 42 -12.51 0.72 6.53
C LYS A 42 -12.78 0.19 5.13
N ILE A 43 -11.78 -0.38 4.45
CA ILE A 43 -11.94 -0.95 3.12
C ILE A 43 -12.74 -2.25 3.23
N GLU A 44 -13.82 -2.35 2.44
CA GLU A 44 -14.56 -3.61 2.32
C GLU A 44 -13.65 -4.73 1.83
N ASN A 45 -13.89 -5.96 2.28
CA ASN A 45 -13.08 -7.13 1.93
C ASN A 45 -11.61 -7.06 2.40
N CYS A 46 -11.28 -6.16 3.33
CA CYS A 46 -9.99 -6.06 3.99
C CYS A 46 -10.13 -6.19 5.52
N VAL A 47 -9.21 -6.90 6.15
CA VAL A 47 -9.08 -6.98 7.61
C VAL A 47 -7.62 -6.77 7.99
N VAL A 48 -7.34 -5.74 8.78
CA VAL A 48 -6.01 -5.55 9.38
C VAL A 48 -5.92 -6.44 10.62
N VAL A 49 -5.00 -7.40 10.63
CA VAL A 49 -4.87 -8.40 11.71
C VAL A 49 -3.73 -8.10 12.66
N ARG A 50 -2.79 -7.25 12.26
CA ARG A 50 -1.68 -6.78 13.10
C ARG A 50 -1.21 -5.41 12.64
N GLU A 51 -0.82 -4.58 13.61
CA GLU A 51 -0.20 -3.28 13.41
C GLU A 51 1.03 -3.16 14.32
N ASP A 52 2.14 -2.70 13.75
CA ASP A 52 3.38 -2.46 14.47
C ASP A 52 3.95 -1.09 14.04
N PHE A 53 3.64 -0.07 14.83
CA PHE A 53 4.14 1.29 14.63
C PHE A 53 5.49 1.45 15.31
N LYS A 54 6.53 1.76 14.52
CA LYS A 54 7.88 2.07 15.04
C LYS A 54 7.91 3.45 15.64
N GLU A 55 8.83 3.75 16.55
CA GLU A 55 8.97 5.11 17.08
C GLU A 55 9.31 6.11 15.98
N ALA A 56 8.83 7.35 16.12
CA ALA A 56 9.21 8.41 15.18
C ALA A 56 10.67 8.80 15.43
N ILE A 57 11.45 8.85 14.36
CA ILE A 57 12.86 9.25 14.39
C ILE A 57 13.04 10.62 13.77
N GLU A 58 13.94 11.40 14.33
CA GLU A 58 14.36 12.67 13.77
C GLU A 58 15.34 12.45 12.61
N VAL A 59 15.14 13.17 11.52
CA VAL A 59 15.97 13.08 10.31
C VAL A 59 16.48 14.48 9.98
N GLU A 60 17.80 14.64 9.93
CA GLU A 60 18.45 15.87 9.52
C GLU A 60 18.53 15.97 7.98
N LYS A 61 18.33 17.17 7.45
CA LYS A 61 18.43 17.51 6.02
C LYS A 61 17.77 16.49 5.07
N PRO A 62 16.51 16.09 5.32
CA PRO A 62 15.87 15.04 4.53
C PRO A 62 15.56 15.48 3.09
N LEU A 63 15.42 16.78 2.84
CA LEU A 63 15.11 17.39 1.53
C LEU A 63 15.81 18.75 1.41
N PRO A 64 16.02 19.27 0.18
CA PRO A 64 16.50 20.63 -0.01
C PRO A 64 15.62 21.64 0.74
N ASN A 65 16.25 22.56 1.47
CA ASN A 65 15.60 23.60 2.29
C ASN A 65 14.77 23.08 3.49
N VAL A 66 14.95 21.83 3.90
CA VAL A 66 14.38 21.30 5.15
C VAL A 66 15.52 20.91 6.06
N GLU A 67 15.77 21.64 7.15
CA GLU A 67 16.86 21.33 8.08
C GLU A 67 16.59 20.04 8.88
N LYS A 68 15.31 19.79 9.19
CA LYS A 68 14.88 18.69 10.05
C LYS A 68 13.47 18.26 9.72
N ALA A 69 13.22 16.95 9.80
CA ALA A 69 11.88 16.36 9.79
C ALA A 69 11.83 15.14 10.70
N TYR A 70 10.67 14.50 10.75
CA TYR A 70 10.42 13.27 11.49
C TYR A 70 9.93 12.19 10.53
N SER A 71 10.57 11.03 10.60
CA SER A 71 10.15 9.83 9.89
C SER A 71 9.43 8.89 10.85
N LYS A 72 8.32 8.31 10.39
CA LYS A 72 7.55 7.30 11.12
C LYS A 72 7.31 6.13 10.17
N ALA A 73 7.60 4.93 10.64
CA ALA A 73 7.32 3.69 9.91
C ALA A 73 6.27 2.84 10.63
N ALA A 74 5.52 2.07 9.85
CA ALA A 74 4.59 1.07 10.35
C ALA A 74 4.64 -0.17 9.46
N GLU A 75 4.46 -1.31 10.11
CA GLU A 75 4.29 -2.60 9.48
C GLU A 75 2.88 -3.09 9.83
N ILE A 76 2.13 -3.53 8.82
CA ILE A 76 0.81 -4.12 9.03
C ILE A 76 0.72 -5.48 8.38
N GLU A 77 -0.05 -6.38 8.99
CA GLU A 77 -0.50 -7.61 8.34
C GLU A 77 -1.98 -7.47 8.01
N VAL A 78 -2.34 -7.80 6.77
CA VAL A 78 -3.69 -7.65 6.24
C VAL A 78 -4.16 -8.92 5.55
N LEU A 79 -5.45 -9.22 5.76
CA LEU A 79 -6.18 -10.23 5.01
C LEU A 79 -7.08 -9.52 4.00
N THR A 80 -6.90 -9.83 2.73
CA THR A 80 -7.73 -9.31 1.63
C THR A 80 -8.48 -10.46 0.97
N LYS A 81 -9.75 -10.28 0.64
CA LYS A 81 -10.58 -11.37 0.09
C LYS A 81 -10.15 -11.78 -1.32
N ASP A 82 -9.61 -10.84 -2.09
CA ASP A 82 -9.27 -11.00 -3.50
C ASP A 82 -8.11 -10.07 -3.90
N ILE A 83 -7.52 -10.36 -5.06
CA ILE A 83 -6.37 -9.63 -5.62
C ILE A 83 -6.73 -8.19 -6.00
N GLU A 84 -8.00 -7.90 -6.31
CA GLU A 84 -8.47 -6.56 -6.65
C GLU A 84 -8.41 -5.66 -5.41
N THR A 85 -8.84 -6.17 -4.26
CA THR A 85 -8.74 -5.47 -2.96
C THR A 85 -7.27 -5.22 -2.59
N LEU A 86 -6.41 -6.23 -2.73
CA LEU A 86 -4.96 -6.09 -2.47
C LEU A 86 -4.31 -5.03 -3.36
N MET A 87 -4.61 -5.06 -4.66
CA MET A 87 -4.11 -4.08 -5.63
C MET A 87 -4.65 -2.67 -5.32
N THR A 88 -5.92 -2.53 -4.94
CA THR A 88 -6.53 -1.25 -4.55
C THR A 88 -5.77 -0.62 -3.39
N ILE A 89 -5.48 -1.41 -2.35
CA ILE A 89 -4.66 -0.95 -1.22
C ILE A 89 -3.27 -0.51 -1.71
N THR A 90 -2.63 -1.35 -2.52
CA THR A 90 -1.28 -1.07 -3.04
C THR A 90 -1.21 0.22 -3.85
N ILE A 91 -2.19 0.47 -4.72
CA ILE A 91 -2.22 1.65 -5.59
C ILE A 91 -2.55 2.92 -4.80
N PHE A 92 -3.59 2.89 -3.97
CA PHE A 92 -4.13 4.12 -3.35
C PHE A 92 -3.53 4.45 -1.99
N PHE A 93 -2.93 3.47 -1.32
CA PHE A 93 -2.25 3.67 -0.04
C PHE A 93 -0.73 3.61 -0.16
N ALA A 94 -0.19 3.17 -1.31
CA ALA A 94 1.22 3.23 -1.66
C ALA A 94 2.16 2.77 -0.53
N PRO A 95 2.03 1.53 -0.04
CA PRO A 95 3.06 0.96 0.84
C PRO A 95 4.41 0.97 0.14
N SER A 96 5.49 1.13 0.90
CA SER A 96 6.86 1.04 0.37
C SER A 96 7.23 -0.39 -0.03
N ALA A 97 6.58 -1.40 0.55
CA ALA A 97 6.68 -2.79 0.12
C ALA A 97 5.41 -3.60 0.45
N VAL A 98 5.18 -4.66 -0.32
CA VAL A 98 4.11 -5.65 -0.10
C VAL A 98 4.73 -7.04 -0.22
N GLU A 99 4.49 -7.89 0.78
CA GLU A 99 4.86 -9.30 0.80
C GLU A 99 3.58 -10.14 0.91
N VAL A 100 3.37 -11.09 0.01
CA VAL A 100 2.29 -12.08 0.13
C VAL A 100 2.82 -13.26 0.94
N ILE A 101 2.20 -13.53 2.08
CA ILE A 101 2.57 -14.64 2.98
C ILE A 101 1.82 -15.91 2.56
N GLU A 102 0.51 -15.81 2.35
CA GLU A 102 -0.35 -16.89 1.87
C GLU A 102 -1.45 -16.34 0.96
N PRO A 103 -1.96 -17.13 -0.01
CA PRO A 103 -1.46 -18.45 -0.42
C PRO A 103 -0.22 -18.36 -1.31
N GLU A 104 0.51 -19.47 -1.47
CA GLU A 104 1.65 -19.59 -2.40
C GLU A 104 1.22 -19.40 -3.87
N ALA A 105 0.00 -19.80 -4.22
CA ALA A 105 -0.55 -19.67 -5.56
C ALA A 105 -1.98 -19.14 -5.51
N LEU A 106 -2.31 -18.24 -6.45
CA LEU A 106 -3.63 -17.67 -6.60
C LEU A 106 -4.18 -17.97 -8.00
N LYS A 107 -5.39 -18.54 -8.06
CA LYS A 107 -6.10 -18.73 -9.33
C LYS A 107 -6.91 -17.48 -9.64
N VAL A 108 -6.53 -16.78 -10.70
CA VAL A 108 -7.19 -15.53 -11.13
C VAL A 108 -7.85 -15.75 -12.50
N GLY A 109 -9.11 -15.30 -12.63
CA GLY A 109 -9.85 -15.37 -13.90
C GLY A 109 -9.39 -14.30 -14.89
N ALA A 110 -9.57 -14.56 -16.19
CA ALA A 110 -9.18 -13.62 -17.25
C ALA A 110 -9.84 -12.24 -17.11
N ALA A 111 -11.11 -12.19 -16.68
CA ALA A 111 -11.83 -10.93 -16.45
C ALA A 111 -11.17 -10.08 -15.35
N THR A 112 -10.81 -10.69 -14.22
CA THR A 112 -10.10 -10.02 -13.12
C THR A 112 -8.73 -9.53 -13.56
N ILE A 113 -7.97 -10.35 -14.31
CA ILE A 113 -6.69 -9.92 -14.88
C ILE A 113 -6.91 -8.71 -15.80
N GLN A 114 -7.91 -8.73 -16.66
CA GLN A 114 -8.22 -7.61 -17.55
C GLN A 114 -8.56 -6.32 -16.78
N THR A 115 -9.34 -6.42 -15.69
CA THR A 115 -9.64 -5.30 -14.79
C THR A 115 -8.37 -4.72 -14.17
N ILE A 116 -7.49 -5.58 -13.63
CA ILE A 116 -6.19 -5.19 -13.06
C ILE A 116 -5.35 -4.46 -14.11
N MET A 117 -5.19 -5.04 -15.29
CA MET A 117 -4.34 -4.48 -16.35
C MET A 117 -4.86 -3.14 -16.85
N ASN A 118 -6.18 -2.98 -16.99
CA ASN A 118 -6.79 -1.71 -17.39
C ASN A 118 -6.59 -0.64 -16.30
N THR A 119 -6.72 -1.01 -15.03
CA THR A 119 -6.49 -0.08 -13.91
C THR A 119 -5.05 0.45 -13.91
N VAL A 120 -4.07 -0.44 -14.13
CA VAL A 120 -2.66 -0.07 -14.23
C VAL A 120 -2.42 0.81 -15.47
N ALA A 121 -2.97 0.44 -16.63
CA ALA A 121 -2.83 1.22 -17.87
C ALA A 121 -3.41 2.63 -17.73
N ASP A 122 -4.59 2.77 -17.11
CA ASP A 122 -5.23 4.05 -16.85
C ASP A 122 -4.39 4.91 -15.91
N LEU A 123 -3.83 4.31 -14.85
CA LEU A 123 -2.95 5.00 -13.91
C LEU A 123 -1.70 5.54 -14.63
N LEU A 124 -1.02 4.70 -15.41
CA LEU A 124 0.16 5.10 -16.18
C LEU A 124 -0.17 6.18 -17.23
N HIS A 125 -1.31 6.05 -17.92
CA HIS A 125 -1.75 7.05 -18.90
C HIS A 125 -1.99 8.41 -18.23
N ARG A 126 -2.64 8.43 -17.06
CA ARG A 126 -2.85 9.67 -16.29
C ARG A 126 -1.52 10.29 -15.89
N PHE A 127 -0.59 9.52 -15.32
CA PHE A 127 0.75 10.01 -14.97
C PHE A 127 1.51 10.58 -16.17
N ALA A 128 1.44 9.91 -17.33
CA ALA A 128 2.07 10.38 -18.55
C ALA A 128 1.43 11.68 -19.08
N SER A 129 0.10 11.76 -19.09
CA SER A 129 -0.65 12.91 -19.59
C SER A 129 -0.45 14.19 -18.78
N GLN A 130 -0.13 14.06 -17.49
CA GLN A 130 0.15 15.18 -16.59
C GLN A 130 1.60 15.71 -16.70
N GLY A 131 2.41 15.13 -17.60
CA GLY A 131 3.81 15.53 -17.80
C GLY A 131 4.76 15.12 -16.67
N VAL A 132 4.29 14.28 -15.72
CA VAL A 132 5.05 13.81 -14.55
C VAL A 132 5.79 12.49 -14.84
N GLY A 133 5.51 11.83 -15.97
CA GLY A 133 6.21 10.60 -16.39
C GLY A 133 6.46 10.60 -17.88
N GLY A 134 7.73 10.65 -18.28
CA GLY A 134 8.18 10.64 -19.67
C GLY A 134 7.82 9.36 -20.41
N VAL A 135 6.59 9.24 -20.91
CA VAL A 135 6.31 8.36 -22.04
C VAL A 135 6.89 9.04 -23.27
N VAL A 136 8.13 8.67 -23.59
CA VAL A 136 8.70 8.92 -24.91
C VAL A 136 7.86 8.10 -25.88
N ILE A 137 6.97 8.76 -26.64
CA ILE A 137 6.39 8.16 -27.83
C ILE A 137 7.57 7.93 -28.77
N ALA A 138 8.08 6.70 -28.80
CA ALA A 138 8.96 6.28 -29.88
C ALA A 138 8.12 6.35 -31.16
N LYS A 139 8.29 7.43 -31.93
CA LYS A 139 7.82 7.47 -33.32
C LYS A 139 8.62 6.40 -34.06
N SER A 140 7.97 5.29 -34.39
CA SER A 140 8.39 4.38 -35.45
C SER A 140 8.34 5.07 -36.80
#